data_AF-A0A7C3Y8X9-F1
#
_entry.id   AF-A0A7C3Y8X9-F1
#
_cell.length_a   1.000
_cell.length_b   1.000
_cell.length_c   1.000
_cell.angle_alpha   90.00
_cell.angle_beta   90.00
_cell.angle_gamma   90.00
#
_symmetry.space_group_name_H-M   'P 1'
#
loop_
_entity.id
_entity.type
_entity.pdbx_description
1 polymer ?
#
loop_
_entity_poly.entity_id
_entity_poly.type
_entity_poly.pdbx_seq_one_letter_code
_entity_poly.pdbx_strand_id
1 'polypeptide(L)' 'MNSLVGLLNSEEWLLGIGVLKGLNLKKGYVKVYTNFGGKVYSIVEGNVKLDEAGREIPSNSYNGIRDASQTETSTSNI' A
#
# COMPACT_ATOMS: atom_id res chain seq x y z
N MET A 1 7.37 4.17 7.14
CA MET A 1 6.08 3.45 7.17
C MET A 1 6.00 2.60 5.93
N ASN A 2 5.69 1.32 6.08
CA ASN A 2 5.77 0.36 5.00
C ASN A 2 4.36 -0.05 4.56
N SER A 3 4.19 -0.40 3.29
CA SER A 3 2.92 -0.95 2.78
C SER A 3 3.11 -2.39 2.34
N LEU A 4 2.12 -3.24 2.57
CA LEU A 4 2.05 -4.54 1.89
C LEU A 4 1.65 -4.31 0.43
N VAL A 5 2.31 -5.00 -0.48
CA VAL A 5 2.02 -4.91 -1.93
C VAL A 5 1.84 -6.28 -2.54
N GLY A 6 1.00 -6.36 -3.56
CA GLY A 6 0.89 -7.53 -4.45
C GLY A 6 1.82 -7.39 -5.64
N LEU A 7 2.45 -8.50 -6.04
CA LEU A 7 3.29 -8.61 -7.23
C LEU A 7 2.52 -9.40 -8.29
N LEU A 8 2.29 -8.82 -9.46
CA LEU A 8 1.46 -9.44 -10.50
C LEU A 8 2.27 -9.78 -11.76
N ASN A 9 1.80 -10.78 -12.50
CA ASN A 9 2.26 -11.06 -13.86
C ASN A 9 1.54 -10.17 -14.90
N SER A 10 1.82 -10.40 -16.18
CA SER A 10 1.19 -9.68 -17.30
C SER A 10 -0.30 -9.96 -17.48
N GLU A 11 -0.81 -11.02 -16.87
CA GLU A 11 -2.24 -11.41 -16.88
C GLU A 11 -2.96 -10.92 -15.62
N GLU A 12 -2.30 -10.09 -14.80
CA GLU A 12 -2.80 -9.57 -13.51
C GLU A 12 -2.97 -10.63 -12.41
N TRP A 13 -2.36 -11.81 -12.55
CA TRP A 13 -2.40 -12.85 -11.53
C TRP A 13 -1.37 -12.57 -10.45
N LEU A 14 -1.76 -12.82 -9.19
CA LEU A 14 -0.91 -12.65 -8.02
C LEU A 14 0.21 -13.70 -8.00
N LEU A 15 1.45 -13.24 -8.14
CA LEU A 15 2.66 -14.06 -8.05
C LEU A 15 3.20 -14.15 -6.62
N GLY A 16 2.92 -13.13 -5.80
CA GLY A 16 3.39 -13.07 -4.42
C GLY A 16 3.14 -11.72 -3.77
N ILE A 17 3.63 -11.59 -2.54
CA ILE A 17 3.53 -10.37 -1.74
C ILE A 17 4.92 -9.76 -1.52
N GLY A 18 4.94 -8.46 -1.26
CA GLY A 18 6.16 -7.74 -0.89
C GLY A 18 5.88 -6.63 0.12
N VAL A 19 6.97 -6.08 0.65
CA VAL A 19 6.93 -4.92 1.54
C VAL A 19 7.55 -3.73 0.81
N LEU A 20 6.71 -2.73 0.53
CA LEU A 20 7.13 -1.45 0.01
C LEU A 20 7.79 -0.63 1.13
N LYS A 21 9.10 -0.39 1.02
CA LYS A 21 9.89 0.33 2.03
C LYS A 21 10.18 1.79 1.70
N GLY A 22 9.91 2.20 0.47
CA GLY A 22 10.00 3.61 0.10
C GLY A 22 10.06 3.83 -1.41
N LEU A 23 9.69 5.04 -1.80
CA LEU A 23 9.84 5.55 -3.15
C LEU A 23 10.93 6.61 -3.16
N ASN A 24 11.87 6.51 -4.11
CA ASN A 24 12.76 7.60 -4.43
C ASN A 24 12.27 8.26 -5.72
N LEU A 25 11.38 9.25 -5.57
CA LEU A 25 10.78 9.95 -6.71
C LEU A 25 11.83 10.67 -7.58
N LYS A 26 12.89 11.22 -6.96
CA LYS A 26 13.98 11.90 -7.68
C LYS A 26 14.77 10.95 -8.58
N LYS A 27 14.92 9.69 -8.15
CA LYS A 27 15.67 8.66 -8.87
C LYS A 27 14.78 7.69 -9.65
N GLY A 28 13.46 7.86 -9.58
CA GLY A 28 12.48 7.06 -10.32
C GLY A 28 12.44 5.58 -9.94
N TYR A 29 12.87 5.20 -8.72
CA TYR A 29 12.82 3.79 -8.29
C TYR A 29 12.03 3.61 -6.99
N VAL A 30 11.50 2.40 -6.85
CA VAL A 30 10.78 1.94 -5.68
C VAL A 30 11.54 0.77 -5.06
N LYS A 31 11.63 0.72 -3.74
CA LYS A 31 12.27 -0.40 -3.03
C LYS A 31 11.20 -1.32 -2.45
N VAL A 32 11.16 -2.56 -2.96
CA VAL A 32 10.29 -3.63 -2.47
C VAL A 32 11.15 -4.78 -1.97
N TYR A 33 10.88 -5.24 -0.74
CA TYR A 33 11.43 -6.50 -0.24
C TYR A 33 10.43 -7.62 -0.51
N THR A 34 10.88 -8.70 -1.14
CA THR A 34 10.06 -9.88 -1.45
C THR A 34 10.91 -11.14 -1.48
N ASN A 35 10.28 -12.29 -1.23
CA ASN A 35 10.87 -13.61 -1.44
C ASN A 35 10.65 -14.14 -2.88
N PHE A 36 9.91 -13.40 -3.72
CA PHE A 36 9.69 -13.76 -5.11
C PHE A 36 10.89 -13.38 -5.99
N GLY A 37 11.50 -14.37 -6.64
CA GLY A 37 12.69 -14.18 -7.49
C GLY A 37 12.41 -14.05 -9.00
N GLY A 38 11.14 -14.12 -9.42
CA GLY A 38 10.77 -14.07 -10.83
C GLY A 38 10.57 -12.66 -11.39
N LYS A 39 10.20 -12.58 -12.67
CA LYS A 39 9.84 -11.31 -13.31
C LYS A 39 8.47 -10.84 -12.80
N VAL A 40 8.42 -9.62 -12.29
CA VAL A 40 7.19 -8.93 -11.91
C VAL A 40 6.81 -7.95 -13.02
N TYR A 41 5.53 -7.92 -13.39
CA TYR A 41 5.02 -7.00 -14.41
C TYR A 41 4.46 -5.72 -13.78
N SER A 42 3.67 -5.85 -12.71
CA SER A 42 3.10 -4.73 -11.97
C SER A 42 3.11 -4.96 -10.47
N ILE A 43 3.06 -3.86 -9.71
CA ILE A 43 2.99 -3.84 -8.25
C ILE A 43 1.70 -3.11 -7.87
N VAL A 44 0.88 -3.72 -7.02
CA VAL A 44 -0.37 -3.12 -6.53
C VAL A 44 -0.23 -2.83 -5.04
N GLU A 45 -0.54 -1.61 -4.63
CA GLU A 45 -0.53 -1.26 -3.22
C GLU A 45 -1.75 -1.84 -2.50
N GLY A 46 -1.52 -2.56 -1.41
CA GLY A 46 -2.57 -3.05 -0.53
C GLY A 46 -2.95 -2.06 0.56
N ASN A 47 -4.11 -2.30 1.19
CA ASN A 47 -4.60 -1.49 2.30
C ASN A 47 -3.88 -1.75 3.63
N VAL A 48 -3.12 -2.84 3.72
CA VAL A 48 -2.39 -3.21 4.94
C VAL A 48 -1.09 -2.40 5.05
N LYS A 49 -0.97 -1.65 6.15
CA LYS A 49 0.23 -0.89 6.51
C LYS A 49 1.01 -1.63 7.59
N LEU A 50 2.33 -1.58 7.51
CA LEU A 50 3.22 -2.30 8.40
C LEU A 50 4.15 -1.34 9.15
N ASP A 51 4.42 -1.66 10.42
CA ASP A 51 5.44 -1.00 11.23
C ASP A 51 6.86 -1.44 10.82
N GLU A 52 7.87 -0.97 11.55
CA GLU A 52 9.27 -1.32 11.25
C GLU A 52 9.62 -2.78 11.55
N ALA A 53 8.89 -3.42 12.46
CA ALA A 53 9.02 -4.84 12.79
C ALA A 53 8.23 -5.73 11.81
N GLY A 54 7.49 -5.15 10.86
CA GLY A 54 6.68 -5.88 9.89
C GLY A 54 5.31 -6.31 10.41
N ARG A 55 4.85 -5.74 11.52
CA ARG A 55 3.52 -6.00 12.10
C ARG A 55 2.50 -5.06 11.48
N GLU A 56 1.27 -5.53 11.32
CA GLU A 56 0.17 -4.69 10.84
C GLU A 56 -0.10 -3.53 11.81
N ILE A 57 -0.26 -2.34 11.23
CA ILE A 57 -0.73 -1.15 11.94
C ILE A 57 -2.25 -1.13 11.77
N PRO A 58 -3.03 -1.15 12.86
CA PRO A 58 -4.48 -1.06 12.79
C PRO A 58 -4.92 0.19 12.01
N SER A 59 -5.88 0.02 11.12
CA SER A 59 -6.42 1.07 10.25
C SER A 59 -6.99 2.26 11.03
N ASN A 60 -7.53 2.04 12.24
CA ASN A 60 -8.01 3.11 13.12
C ASN A 60 -6.88 3.91 13.82
N SER A 61 -5.64 3.45 13.74
CA SER A 61 -4.46 4.14 14.29
C SER A 61 -3.70 4.92 13.20
N TYR A 62 -4.17 4.86 11.95
CA TYR A 62 -3.51 5.44 10.80
C TYR A 62 -4.13 6.81 10.45
N ASN A 63 -3.49 7.89 10.91
CA ASN A 63 -3.85 9.28 10.57
C ASN A 63 -3.28 9.71 9.19
N GLY A 64 -3.21 8.81 8.21
CA GLY A 64 -2.79 9.18 6.87
C GLY A 64 -3.96 9.80 6.10
N ILE A 65 -3.81 11.10 5.79
CA ILE A 65 -4.62 11.94 4.89
C ILE A 65 -6.07 11.47 4.72
N ARG A 66 -6.99 12.17 5.42
CA ARG A 66 -8.44 12.12 5.18
C ARG A 66 -8.71 12.06 3.68
N ASP A 67 -9.33 10.97 3.27
CA ASP A 67 -9.91 10.80 1.95
C ASP A 67 -10.75 12.06 1.63
N ALA A 68 -10.43 12.77 0.54
CA ALA A 68 -11.06 14.03 0.16
C ALA A 68 -12.53 13.85 -0.29
N SER A 69 -13.11 12.67 -0.06
CA SER A 69 -14.43 12.24 -0.47
C SER A 69 -15.47 12.26 0.66
N GLN A 70 -15.11 12.61 1.90
CA GLN A 70 -16.07 12.77 3.00
C GLN A 70 -16.16 14.24 3.47
N THR A 71 -16.66 15.10 2.58
CA THR A 71 -17.24 16.38 3.01
C THR A 71 -18.68 16.42 2.48
N GLU A 72 -19.61 16.68 3.41
CA GLU A 72 -21.02 17.03 3.19
C GLU A 72 -22.03 15.90 3.01
N THR A 73 -22.47 15.29 4.11
CA THR A 73 -23.91 15.32 4.44
C THR A 73 -24.11 15.11 5.95
N SER A 74 -24.19 16.22 6.68
CA SER A 74 -24.93 16.28 7.95
C SER A 74 -26.07 17.25 7.75
N THR A 75 -27.15 16.76 7.15
CA THR A 75 -28.46 17.42 7.28
C THR A 75 -28.92 17.17 8.71
N SER A 76 -28.82 18.20 9.54
CA SER A 76 -29.43 18.23 10.86
C SER A 76 -30.94 18.13 10.70
N ASN A 77 -31.53 17.10 11.30
CA ASN A 77 -32.96 17.07 11.61
C ASN A 77 -33.25 18.13 12.66
N ILE A 78 -34.05 19.14 12.31
CA ILE A 78 -34.95 19.86 13.22
C ILE A 78 -36.26 20.07 12.46
#